data_AF-A0A3T1D467-F1
#
_entry.id   AF-A0A3T1D467-F1
#
_cell.length_a   1.000
_cell.length_b   1.000
_cell.length_c   1.000
_cell.angle_alpha   90.00
_cell.angle_beta   90.00
_cell.angle_gamma   90.00
#
_symmetry.space_group_name_H-M   'P 1'
#
loop_
_entity.id
_entity.type
_entity.pdbx_description
1 polymer ?
#
loop_
_entity_poly.entity_id
_entity_poly.type
_entity_poly.pdbx_seq_one_letter_code
_entity_poly.pdbx_strand_id
1 'polypeptide(L)'
;MQAAENELIGGKPGFCDLQAAENGLIGGKRGFGELQAAENGLIGGKLGFDDLQAVGSVLIGRKTGFDDLQAVGSVLIGRKTGFDDLQAVGSVLIGVKPWFDDLQAVGSVLIGVKPWFDDLQAVGSVLIGRKTGFDDLQAVGSVLIGVKPWFDDLQAAENGLIGGKLGFDDLQAVGSVLIGRKTGFDDLQAVGSVLIGVKPWFEELQAAENGLIGGKRGFGE
;
A
#
# COMPACT_ATOMS: atom_id res chain seq x y z
N MET A 1 -14.48 1.39 32.16
CA MET A 1 -15.40 1.17 31.03
C MET A 1 -16.08 2.48 30.69
N GLN A 2 -15.62 3.14 29.63
CA GLN A 2 -16.38 4.18 28.96
C GLN A 2 -16.71 3.65 27.57
N ALA A 3 -17.99 3.54 27.26
CA ALA A 3 -18.50 3.46 25.89
C ALA A 3 -19.00 4.87 25.56
N ALA A 4 -18.59 5.42 24.42
CA ALA A 4 -19.06 6.71 23.96
C ALA A 4 -20.10 6.47 22.86
N GLU A 5 -21.37 6.56 23.22
CA GLU A 5 -22.50 6.42 22.29
C GLU A 5 -22.60 7.62 21.30
N ASN A 6 -21.80 8.69 21.48
CA ASN A 6 -21.89 9.92 20.68
C ASN A 6 -20.57 10.35 20.04
N GLU A 7 -20.70 11.03 18.89
CA GLU A 7 -19.63 11.67 18.10
C GLU A 7 -18.73 12.55 19.00
N LEU A 8 -17.50 12.09 19.26
CA LEU A 8 -16.55 12.78 20.15
C LEU A 8 -15.89 13.98 19.44
N ILE A 9 -16.66 15.04 19.23
CA ILE A 9 -16.21 16.29 18.59
C ILE A 9 -15.53 17.20 19.63
N GLY A 10 -14.23 17.46 19.48
CA GLY A 10 -13.51 18.57 20.13
C GLY A 10 -12.75 18.29 21.45
N GLY A 11 -11.65 19.03 21.63
CA GLY A 11 -10.94 19.36 22.88
C GLY A 11 -10.34 18.24 23.75
N LYS A 12 -9.01 18.00 23.65
CA LYS A 12 -8.16 17.08 24.45
C LYS A 12 -8.84 16.42 25.67
N PRO A 13 -9.02 15.09 25.62
CA PRO A 13 -8.62 14.29 26.77
C PRO A 13 -7.66 13.17 26.34
N GLY A 14 -6.67 12.88 27.18
CA GLY A 14 -5.95 11.61 27.13
C GLY A 14 -6.84 10.57 27.79
N PHE A 15 -7.50 9.74 26.98
CA PHE A 15 -8.20 8.57 27.46
C PHE A 15 -7.27 7.39 27.26
N CYS A 16 -7.01 6.64 28.34
CA CYS A 16 -6.19 5.45 28.27
C CYS A 16 -6.95 4.31 27.58
N ASP A 17 -8.24 4.12 27.87
CA ASP A 17 -9.00 2.97 27.33
C ASP A 17 -10.44 3.38 26.95
N LEU A 18 -10.77 3.35 25.65
CA LEU A 18 -12.15 3.50 25.15
C LEU A 18 -12.56 2.20 24.45
N GLN A 19 -13.61 1.52 24.90
CA GLN A 19 -13.98 0.23 24.28
C GLN A 19 -14.60 0.42 22.90
N ALA A 20 -15.57 1.33 22.75
CA ALA A 20 -16.25 1.54 21.48
C ALA A 20 -16.67 3.01 21.28
N ALA A 21 -16.56 3.45 20.03
CA ALA A 21 -17.16 4.68 19.52
C ALA A 21 -18.11 4.33 18.37
N GLU A 22 -19.40 4.16 18.67
CA GLU A 22 -20.42 3.71 17.71
C GLU A 22 -20.53 4.67 16.51
N ASN A 23 -20.65 5.98 16.76
CA ASN A 23 -20.90 6.98 15.71
C ASN A 23 -19.63 7.53 15.04
N GLY A 24 -18.45 7.08 15.46
CA GLY A 24 -17.16 7.49 14.91
C GLY A 24 -16.48 8.64 15.65
N LEU A 25 -15.17 8.77 15.45
CA LEU A 25 -14.33 9.78 16.12
C LEU A 25 -13.93 10.87 15.13
N ILE A 26 -14.30 12.12 15.42
CA ILE A 26 -13.83 13.30 14.67
C ILE A 26 -12.89 14.14 15.54
N GLY A 27 -11.59 14.17 15.21
CA GLY A 27 -10.60 14.77 16.09
C GLY A 27 -9.33 15.28 15.41
N GLY A 28 -8.77 16.37 15.94
CA GLY A 28 -7.45 16.86 15.50
C GLY A 28 -6.31 16.10 16.16
N LYS A 29 -5.61 16.77 17.08
CA LYS A 29 -4.48 16.21 17.84
C LYS A 29 -4.98 15.44 19.05
N ARG A 30 -4.85 14.11 19.04
CA ARG A 30 -5.14 13.25 20.19
C ARG A 30 -4.15 12.08 20.19
N GLY A 31 -3.71 11.65 21.37
CA GLY A 31 -3.06 10.37 21.58
C GLY A 31 -4.01 9.54 22.43
N PHE A 32 -4.33 8.34 21.98
CA PHE A 32 -5.11 7.34 22.69
C PHE A 32 -4.19 6.13 22.92
N GLY A 33 -4.30 5.48 24.07
CA GLY A 33 -3.60 4.20 24.30
C GLY A 33 -4.29 3.11 23.50
N GLU A 34 -5.44 2.65 24.01
CA GLU A 34 -6.20 1.57 23.39
C GLU A 34 -7.63 2.02 22.99
N LEU A 35 -8.05 1.66 21.77
CA LEU A 35 -9.44 1.72 21.32
C LEU A 35 -9.83 0.40 20.66
N GLN A 36 -10.86 -0.31 21.17
CA GLN A 36 -11.23 -1.57 20.51
C GLN A 36 -11.90 -1.30 19.16
N ALA A 37 -12.94 -0.45 19.10
CA ALA A 37 -13.67 -0.25 17.84
C ALA A 37 -14.14 1.19 17.59
N ALA A 38 -14.00 1.63 16.34
CA ALA A 38 -14.72 2.76 15.76
C ALA A 38 -15.67 2.22 14.68
N GLU A 39 -16.92 1.88 15.05
CA GLU A 39 -17.83 1.07 14.23
C GLU A 39 -18.16 1.72 12.89
N ASN A 40 -18.42 3.02 12.85
CA ASN A 40 -18.70 3.70 11.59
C ASN A 40 -17.43 4.22 10.91
N GLY A 41 -16.65 5.03 11.60
CA GLY A 41 -15.45 5.60 11.00
C GLY A 41 -14.61 6.46 11.93
N LEU A 42 -13.42 6.77 11.47
CA LEU A 42 -12.45 7.57 12.19
C LEU A 42 -11.94 8.68 11.26
N ILE A 43 -12.20 9.93 11.60
CA ILE A 43 -11.80 11.08 10.79
C ILE A 43 -10.97 12.03 11.63
N GLY A 44 -9.72 12.26 11.25
CA GLY A 44 -8.92 13.16 12.05
C GLY A 44 -7.55 13.53 11.53
N GLY A 45 -6.93 14.46 12.24
CA GLY A 45 -5.65 15.03 11.84
C GLY A 45 -4.68 15.13 13.00
N LYS A 46 -3.69 14.23 13.04
CA LYS A 46 -2.75 14.00 14.16
C LYS A 46 -3.34 13.19 15.32
N LEU A 47 -4.10 12.17 14.96
CA LEU A 47 -4.43 11.08 15.85
C LEU A 47 -3.19 10.18 16.05
N GLY A 48 -2.99 9.68 17.24
CA GLY A 48 -2.04 8.63 17.60
C GLY A 48 -2.81 7.57 18.39
N PHE A 49 -2.66 6.32 18.00
CA PHE A 49 -3.17 5.17 18.75
C PHE A 49 -2.02 4.18 18.89
N ASP A 50 -1.83 3.64 20.07
CA ASP A 50 -0.92 2.51 20.25
C ASP A 50 -1.66 1.29 19.67
N ASP A 51 -2.85 0.97 20.19
CA ASP A 51 -3.67 -0.14 19.68
C ASP A 51 -5.09 0.29 19.24
N LEU A 52 -5.47 -0.04 18.00
CA LEU A 52 -6.83 0.06 17.50
C LEU A 52 -7.28 -1.25 16.83
N GLN A 53 -8.26 -1.97 17.38
CA GLN A 53 -8.63 -3.25 16.75
C GLN A 53 -9.33 -3.02 15.41
N ALA A 54 -10.39 -2.20 15.34
CA ALA A 54 -11.12 -2.04 14.08
C ALA A 54 -11.70 -0.65 13.84
N VAL A 55 -11.67 -0.23 12.57
CA VAL A 55 -12.52 0.84 12.02
C VAL A 55 -13.51 0.21 11.04
N GLY A 56 -14.80 0.27 11.35
CA GLY A 56 -15.77 -0.57 10.63
C GLY A 56 -16.02 -0.17 9.18
N SER A 57 -16.02 1.12 8.83
CA SER A 57 -16.16 1.53 7.41
C SER A 57 -14.99 2.38 6.89
N VAL A 58 -14.82 3.59 7.43
CA VAL A 58 -13.93 4.58 6.81
C VAL A 58 -12.95 5.20 7.80
N LEU A 59 -11.67 5.14 7.49
CA LEU A 59 -10.60 5.86 8.19
C LEU A 59 -10.07 6.98 7.29
N ILE A 60 -10.17 8.25 7.74
CA ILE A 60 -9.59 9.41 7.07
C ILE A 60 -8.60 10.11 8.00
N GLY A 61 -7.32 10.02 7.67
CA GLY A 61 -6.23 10.50 8.51
C GLY A 61 -5.33 11.53 7.82
N ARG A 62 -4.96 12.60 8.53
CA ARG A 62 -3.84 13.46 8.13
C ARG A 62 -2.79 13.56 9.24
N LYS A 63 -1.57 13.10 8.97
CA LYS A 63 -0.49 13.07 9.97
C LYS A 63 -0.83 12.23 11.19
N THR A 64 -1.58 11.15 11.00
CA THR A 64 -1.93 10.21 12.07
C THR A 64 -0.85 9.13 12.20
N GLY A 65 -0.75 8.48 13.35
CA GLY A 65 0.08 7.31 13.59
C GLY A 65 -0.75 6.23 14.28
N PHE A 66 -0.48 4.99 13.96
CA PHE A 66 -1.04 3.81 14.61
C PHE A 66 0.10 2.81 14.74
N ASP A 67 0.33 2.30 15.95
CA ASP A 67 1.32 1.23 16.09
C ASP A 67 0.62 -0.05 15.60
N ASP A 68 -0.48 -0.47 16.22
CA ASP A 68 -1.29 -1.62 15.79
C ASP A 68 -2.70 -1.23 15.32
N LEU A 69 -3.06 -1.57 14.07
CA LEU A 69 -4.42 -1.50 13.56
C LEU A 69 -4.83 -2.82 12.88
N GLN A 70 -5.77 -3.60 13.45
CA GLN A 70 -6.12 -4.87 12.81
C GLN A 70 -6.87 -4.65 11.49
N ALA A 71 -7.93 -3.84 11.46
CA ALA A 71 -8.70 -3.71 10.22
C ALA A 71 -9.35 -2.34 9.99
N VAL A 72 -9.39 -1.95 8.72
CA VAL A 72 -10.30 -0.93 8.18
C VAL A 72 -11.28 -1.61 7.22
N GLY A 73 -12.56 -1.65 7.58
CA GLY A 73 -13.55 -2.49 6.89
C GLY A 73 -13.83 -2.11 5.44
N SER A 74 -13.61 -0.86 5.01
CA SER A 74 -13.81 -0.48 3.60
C SER A 74 -12.72 0.43 3.04
N VAL A 75 -12.61 1.66 3.56
CA VAL A 75 -11.78 2.70 2.92
C VAL A 75 -10.83 3.36 3.90
N LEU A 76 -9.55 3.36 3.56
CA LEU A 76 -8.50 4.10 4.26
C LEU A 76 -8.02 5.25 3.37
N ILE A 77 -8.15 6.49 3.83
CA ILE A 77 -7.61 7.69 3.15
C ILE A 77 -6.61 8.39 4.06
N GLY A 78 -5.34 8.34 3.68
CA GLY A 78 -4.23 8.84 4.48
C GLY A 78 -3.41 9.92 3.77
N ARG A 79 -3.06 10.99 4.49
CA ARG A 79 -1.96 11.87 4.09
C ARG A 79 -0.93 11.97 5.19
N LYS A 80 0.29 11.51 4.92
CA LYS A 80 1.39 11.42 5.90
C LYS A 80 1.01 10.61 7.13
N THR A 81 0.25 9.55 6.94
CA THR A 81 -0.15 8.63 8.01
C THR A 81 0.91 7.55 8.14
N GLY A 82 1.25 7.16 9.37
CA GLY A 82 2.11 6.02 9.67
C GLY A 82 1.26 4.90 10.26
N PHE A 83 1.62 3.66 9.92
CA PHE A 83 1.11 2.44 10.50
C PHE A 83 2.31 1.52 10.68
N ASP A 84 2.56 1.02 11.88
CA ASP A 84 3.61 0.02 12.05
C ASP A 84 3.01 -1.32 11.62
N ASP A 85 1.90 -1.75 12.22
CA ASP A 85 1.17 -2.97 11.86
C ASP A 85 -0.28 -2.70 11.40
N LEU A 86 -0.60 -2.99 10.13
CA LEU A 86 -1.97 -2.97 9.61
C LEU A 86 -2.34 -4.30 8.94
N GLN A 87 -3.25 -5.08 9.53
CA GLN A 87 -3.58 -6.37 8.93
C GLN A 87 -4.38 -6.21 7.63
N ALA A 88 -5.46 -5.42 7.61
CA ALA A 88 -6.28 -5.34 6.40
C ALA A 88 -6.97 -3.99 6.14
N VAL A 89 -7.04 -3.64 4.86
CA VAL A 89 -8.00 -2.66 4.32
C VAL A 89 -8.97 -3.39 3.39
N GLY A 90 -10.24 -3.43 3.76
CA GLY A 90 -11.25 -4.28 3.12
C GLY A 90 -11.50 -3.98 1.64
N SER A 91 -11.29 -2.75 1.16
CA SER A 91 -11.51 -2.43 -0.25
C SER A 91 -10.48 -1.47 -0.83
N VAL A 92 -10.40 -0.24 -0.33
CA VAL A 92 -9.63 0.83 -0.99
C VAL A 92 -8.71 1.55 -0.02
N LEU A 93 -7.43 1.62 -0.38
CA LEU A 93 -6.41 2.43 0.31
C LEU A 93 -5.99 3.58 -0.60
N ILE A 94 -6.13 4.82 -0.14
CA ILE A 94 -5.71 6.03 -0.87
C ILE A 94 -4.73 6.85 -0.01
N GLY A 95 -3.52 7.04 -0.52
CA GLY A 95 -2.41 7.60 0.24
C GLY A 95 -1.65 8.73 -0.45
N VAL A 96 -1.33 9.80 0.29
CA VAL A 96 -0.24 10.72 -0.07
C VAL A 96 0.85 10.70 1.00
N LYS A 97 1.97 10.09 0.67
CA LYS A 97 3.09 9.83 1.59
C LYS A 97 2.69 9.08 2.87
N PRO A 98 1.80 8.08 2.84
CA PRO A 98 1.70 7.20 3.99
C PRO A 98 3.00 6.37 4.10
N TRP A 99 3.21 5.83 5.29
CA TRP A 99 4.25 4.87 5.60
C TRP A 99 3.57 3.69 6.29
N PHE A 100 3.97 2.48 5.92
CA PHE A 100 3.52 1.21 6.50
C PHE A 100 4.76 0.36 6.72
N ASP A 101 5.02 -0.10 7.94
CA ASP A 101 6.05 -1.14 8.14
C ASP A 101 5.45 -2.45 7.61
N ASP A 102 4.35 -2.90 8.19
CA ASP A 102 3.67 -4.14 7.84
C ASP A 102 2.22 -3.92 7.40
N LEU A 103 1.89 -4.29 6.14
CA LEU A 103 0.51 -4.33 5.63
C LEU A 103 0.19 -5.68 5.00
N GLN A 104 -0.69 -6.49 5.62
CA GLN A 104 -0.98 -7.81 5.05
C GLN A 104 -1.83 -7.69 3.77
N ALA A 105 -2.93 -6.95 3.77
CA ALA A 105 -3.80 -6.93 2.58
C ALA A 105 -4.55 -5.63 2.31
N VAL A 106 -4.66 -5.31 1.02
CA VAL A 106 -5.66 -4.38 0.47
C VAL A 106 -6.60 -5.15 -0.45
N GLY A 107 -7.87 -5.23 -0.07
CA GLY A 107 -8.84 -6.11 -0.70
C GLY A 107 -9.10 -5.84 -2.19
N SER A 108 -8.95 -4.61 -2.68
CA SER A 108 -9.20 -4.32 -4.10
C SER A 108 -8.21 -3.33 -4.70
N VAL A 109 -8.17 -2.08 -4.20
CA VAL A 109 -7.45 -0.99 -4.88
C VAL A 109 -6.56 -0.22 -3.93
N LEU A 110 -5.28 -0.10 -4.29
CA LEU A 110 -4.31 0.76 -3.62
C LEU A 110 -3.93 1.91 -4.56
N ILE A 111 -4.12 3.16 -4.12
CA ILE A 111 -3.75 4.37 -4.88
C ILE A 111 -2.82 5.24 -4.05
N GLY A 112 -1.61 5.49 -4.54
CA GLY A 112 -0.56 6.15 -3.77
C GLY A 112 0.23 7.20 -4.53
N VAL A 113 0.50 8.34 -3.88
CA VAL A 113 1.58 9.26 -4.26
C VAL A 113 2.66 9.25 -3.19
N LYS A 114 3.82 8.67 -3.52
CA LYS A 114 4.94 8.47 -2.60
C LYS A 114 4.63 7.70 -1.32
N PRO A 115 3.73 6.70 -1.30
CA PRO A 115 3.71 5.80 -0.17
C PRO A 115 5.02 5.01 -0.10
N TRP A 116 5.32 4.55 1.09
CA TRP A 116 6.36 3.58 1.37
C TRP A 116 5.72 2.43 2.15
N PHE A 117 6.13 1.21 1.82
CA PHE A 117 5.72 -0.02 2.48
C PHE A 117 7.02 -0.80 2.67
N ASP A 118 7.35 -1.19 3.89
CA ASP A 118 8.45 -2.13 4.08
C ASP A 118 7.94 -3.51 3.63
N ASP A 119 6.82 -3.97 4.18
CA ASP A 119 6.18 -5.23 3.84
C ASP A 119 4.71 -5.07 3.39
N LEU A 120 4.39 -5.50 2.16
CA LEU A 120 3.01 -5.62 1.67
C LEU A 120 2.75 -7.01 1.07
N GLN A 121 1.91 -7.83 1.72
CA GLN A 121 1.66 -9.17 1.20
C GLN A 121 0.77 -9.14 -0.06
N ALA A 122 -0.37 -8.45 -0.05
CA ALA A 122 -1.28 -8.52 -1.21
C ALA A 122 -2.08 -7.25 -1.51
N VAL A 123 -2.23 -6.98 -2.81
CA VAL A 123 -3.27 -6.11 -3.36
C VAL A 123 -4.19 -6.93 -4.25
N GLY A 124 -5.47 -7.04 -3.88
CA GLY A 124 -6.41 -7.97 -4.51
C GLY A 124 -6.70 -7.70 -5.98
N SER A 125 -6.54 -6.47 -6.48
CA SER A 125 -6.78 -6.18 -7.90
C SER A 125 -5.81 -5.17 -8.48
N VAL A 126 -5.88 -3.91 -8.04
CA VAL A 126 -5.22 -2.80 -8.76
C VAL A 126 -4.36 -1.97 -7.82
N LEU A 127 -3.09 -1.81 -8.19
CA LEU A 127 -2.14 -0.92 -7.53
C LEU A 127 -1.79 0.23 -8.47
N ILE A 128 -2.11 1.47 -8.10
CA ILE A 128 -1.79 2.67 -8.87
C ILE A 128 -0.86 3.57 -8.04
N GLY A 129 0.34 3.78 -8.55
CA GLY A 129 1.42 4.39 -7.81
C GLY A 129 2.17 5.48 -8.58
N ARG A 130 2.45 6.61 -7.91
CA ARG A 130 3.50 7.53 -8.36
C ARG A 130 4.58 7.63 -7.31
N LYS A 131 5.80 7.22 -7.66
CA LYS A 131 6.96 7.20 -6.76
C LYS A 131 6.70 6.37 -5.49
N THR A 132 5.93 5.30 -5.61
CA THR A 132 5.74 4.31 -4.55
C THR A 132 7.07 3.58 -4.31
N GLY A 133 7.38 3.27 -3.06
CA GLY A 133 8.45 2.34 -2.68
C GLY A 133 7.83 1.14 -1.97
N PHE A 134 8.43 -0.02 -2.20
CA PHE A 134 8.16 -1.28 -1.52
C PHE A 134 9.51 -1.93 -1.28
N ASP A 135 9.79 -2.36 -0.05
CA ASP A 135 10.92 -3.27 0.15
C ASP A 135 10.45 -4.66 -0.29
N ASP A 136 9.31 -5.13 0.22
CA ASP A 136 8.71 -6.41 -0.11
C ASP A 136 7.24 -6.28 -0.58
N LEU A 137 6.94 -6.74 -1.80
CA LEU A 137 5.57 -6.91 -2.30
C LEU A 137 5.34 -8.31 -2.86
N GLN A 138 4.52 -9.12 -2.19
CA GLN A 138 4.34 -10.51 -2.64
C GLN A 138 3.41 -10.58 -3.86
N ALA A 139 2.22 -9.95 -3.83
CA ALA A 139 1.26 -10.14 -4.93
C ALA A 139 0.40 -8.91 -5.28
N VAL A 140 0.19 -8.73 -6.59
CA VAL A 140 -0.89 -7.90 -7.15
C VAL A 140 -1.77 -8.76 -8.06
N GLY A 141 -3.02 -8.96 -7.66
CA GLY A 141 -3.96 -9.89 -8.31
C GLY A 141 -4.45 -9.47 -9.70
N SER A 142 -4.16 -8.25 -10.17
CA SER A 142 -4.43 -7.90 -11.57
C SER A 142 -3.37 -6.98 -12.15
N VAL A 143 -3.48 -5.66 -11.91
CA VAL A 143 -2.68 -4.69 -12.64
C VAL A 143 -1.96 -3.74 -11.69
N LEU A 144 -0.66 -3.61 -11.90
CA LEU A 144 0.19 -2.60 -11.29
C LEU A 144 0.45 -1.48 -12.31
N ILE A 145 0.10 -0.24 -11.96
CA ILE A 145 0.32 0.95 -12.78
C ILE A 145 1.20 1.95 -12.03
N GLY A 146 2.40 2.19 -12.54
CA GLY A 146 3.45 2.93 -11.84
C GLY A 146 4.08 4.07 -12.64
N VAL A 147 4.28 5.23 -12.00
CA VAL A 147 5.20 6.26 -12.49
C VAL A 147 6.36 6.41 -11.50
N LYS A 148 7.54 5.88 -11.86
CA LYS A 148 8.72 5.84 -10.98
C LYS A 148 8.52 5.00 -9.70
N PRO A 149 7.77 3.89 -9.70
CA PRO A 149 7.80 3.03 -8.52
C PRO A 149 9.19 2.38 -8.41
N TRP A 150 9.54 2.02 -7.18
CA TRP A 150 10.69 1.22 -6.82
C TRP A 150 10.18 0.04 -5.99
N PHE A 151 10.73 -1.13 -6.24
CA PHE A 151 10.49 -2.36 -5.51
C PHE A 151 11.86 -2.97 -5.28
N ASP A 152 12.21 -3.30 -4.04
CA ASP A 152 13.37 -4.17 -3.84
C ASP A 152 12.93 -5.55 -4.32
N ASP A 153 11.87 -6.13 -3.73
CA ASP A 153 11.33 -7.44 -4.08
C ASP A 153 9.86 -7.38 -4.54
N LEU A 154 9.55 -7.88 -5.75
CA LEU A 154 8.19 -8.17 -6.20
C LEU A 154 8.06 -9.63 -6.67
N GLN A 155 7.27 -10.43 -5.96
CA GLN A 155 7.11 -11.84 -6.36
C GLN A 155 6.15 -12.00 -7.55
N ALA A 156 4.94 -11.42 -7.50
CA ALA A 156 3.95 -11.68 -8.54
C ALA A 156 3.10 -10.46 -8.92
N ALA A 157 3.04 -10.18 -10.23
CA ALA A 157 1.98 -9.39 -10.84
C ALA A 157 1.18 -10.26 -11.82
N GLU A 158 -0.04 -10.65 -11.43
CA GLU A 158 -0.78 -11.72 -12.12
C GLU A 158 -1.10 -11.40 -13.58
N ASN A 159 -1.67 -10.22 -13.86
CA ASN A 159 -2.03 -9.86 -15.24
C ASN A 159 -1.03 -8.90 -15.87
N GLY A 160 -0.74 -7.77 -15.24
CA GLY A 160 0.19 -6.85 -15.89
C GLY A 160 0.79 -5.75 -15.05
N LEU A 161 1.89 -5.24 -15.57
CA LEU A 161 2.74 -4.25 -14.96
C LEU A 161 3.02 -3.16 -15.98
N ILE A 162 2.55 -1.94 -15.72
CA ILE A 162 2.57 -0.83 -16.68
C ILE A 162 3.22 0.39 -16.04
N GLY A 163 4.30 0.93 -16.62
CA GLY A 163 4.91 2.14 -16.07
C GLY A 163 6.01 2.83 -16.84
N GLY A 164 6.17 4.13 -16.59
CA GLY A 164 7.09 4.97 -17.36
C GLY A 164 8.56 4.83 -16.98
N LYS A 165 8.84 4.34 -15.78
CA LYS A 165 10.17 4.20 -15.16
C LYS A 165 10.07 3.22 -13.99
N LEU A 166 10.03 1.94 -14.26
CA LEU A 166 9.88 0.95 -13.19
C LEU A 166 11.29 0.54 -12.75
N GLY A 167 11.53 0.39 -11.45
CA GLY A 167 12.77 -0.15 -10.90
C GLY A 167 12.43 -1.33 -10.00
N PHE A 168 13.18 -2.41 -10.15
CA PHE A 168 13.11 -3.63 -9.38
C PHE A 168 14.53 -4.06 -9.09
N ASP A 169 14.82 -4.48 -7.86
CA ASP A 169 16.00 -5.28 -7.62
C ASP A 169 15.63 -6.71 -8.05
N ASP A 170 14.65 -7.35 -7.41
CA ASP A 170 14.14 -8.67 -7.77
C ASP A 170 12.67 -8.65 -8.25
N LEU A 171 12.42 -9.22 -9.44
CA LEU A 171 11.07 -9.51 -9.94
C LEU A 171 10.93 -10.97 -10.36
N GLN A 172 10.13 -11.74 -9.63
CA GLN A 172 9.99 -13.18 -9.91
C GLN A 172 9.03 -13.43 -11.10
N ALA A 173 7.81 -12.90 -11.09
CA ALA A 173 6.83 -13.24 -12.11
C ALA A 173 5.89 -12.09 -12.53
N VAL A 174 5.70 -11.96 -13.84
CA VAL A 174 4.58 -11.21 -14.44
C VAL A 174 3.80 -12.13 -15.36
N GLY A 175 2.52 -12.37 -15.06
CA GLY A 175 1.77 -13.43 -15.73
C GLY A 175 1.42 -13.14 -17.19
N SER A 176 1.01 -11.91 -17.55
CA SER A 176 0.69 -11.60 -18.96
C SER A 176 1.57 -10.50 -19.56
N VAL A 177 1.42 -9.25 -19.13
CA VAL A 177 1.97 -8.09 -19.88
C VAL A 177 2.82 -7.18 -19.00
N LEU A 178 4.07 -6.95 -19.41
CA LEU A 178 4.93 -5.91 -18.87
C LEU A 178 5.12 -4.80 -19.92
N ILE A 179 4.71 -3.57 -19.60
CA ILE A 179 4.89 -2.39 -20.45
C ILE A 179 5.66 -1.32 -19.71
N GLY A 180 6.81 -0.88 -20.22
CA GLY A 180 7.43 0.31 -19.67
C GLY A 180 8.46 1.04 -20.52
N ARG A 181 8.59 2.36 -20.26
CA ARG A 181 9.41 3.26 -21.09
C ARG A 181 10.85 3.44 -20.62
N LYS A 182 11.22 2.86 -19.47
CA LYS A 182 12.57 2.84 -18.84
C LYS A 182 12.54 1.89 -17.64
N THR A 183 12.37 0.61 -17.87
CA THR A 183 12.31 -0.39 -16.80
C THR A 183 13.72 -0.89 -16.50
N GLY A 184 14.12 -0.88 -15.24
CA GLY A 184 15.34 -1.52 -14.76
C GLY A 184 14.97 -2.71 -13.87
N PHE A 185 15.74 -3.78 -14.00
CA PHE A 185 15.66 -4.98 -13.17
C PHE A 185 17.10 -5.41 -12.91
N ASP A 186 17.44 -5.69 -11.66
CA ASP A 186 18.69 -6.39 -11.37
C ASP A 186 18.45 -7.87 -11.71
N ASP A 187 17.46 -8.51 -11.10
CA ASP A 187 17.03 -9.88 -11.38
C ASP A 187 15.57 -9.98 -11.87
N LEU A 188 15.37 -10.54 -13.07
CA LEU A 188 14.04 -10.86 -13.62
C LEU A 188 13.93 -12.35 -13.98
N GLN A 189 13.08 -13.10 -13.25
CA GLN A 189 12.96 -14.53 -13.47
C GLN A 189 12.01 -14.89 -14.63
N ALA A 190 10.76 -14.43 -14.59
CA ALA A 190 9.75 -14.82 -15.57
C ALA A 190 8.80 -13.70 -16.01
N VAL A 191 8.57 -13.61 -17.32
CA VAL A 191 7.47 -12.84 -17.91
C VAL A 191 6.73 -13.73 -18.90
N GLY A 192 5.43 -13.92 -18.67
CA GLY A 192 4.62 -14.88 -19.41
C GLY A 192 4.43 -14.52 -20.89
N SER A 193 3.69 -13.46 -21.20
CA SER A 193 3.20 -13.27 -22.58
C SER A 193 3.85 -12.15 -23.38
N VAL A 194 4.05 -10.96 -22.83
CA VAL A 194 4.48 -9.80 -23.62
C VAL A 194 5.34 -8.86 -22.78
N LEU A 195 6.54 -8.54 -23.27
CA LEU A 195 7.37 -7.46 -22.73
C LEU A 195 7.55 -6.34 -23.77
N ILE A 196 6.97 -5.18 -23.48
CA ILE A 196 7.08 -3.96 -24.30
C ILE A 196 7.90 -2.94 -23.54
N GLY A 197 9.16 -2.79 -23.95
CA GLY A 197 10.12 -1.89 -23.31
C GLY A 197 10.62 -0.84 -24.29
N VAL A 198 10.67 0.44 -23.91
CA VAL A 198 11.52 1.42 -24.61
C VAL A 198 12.74 1.64 -23.72
N LYS A 199 13.91 1.14 -24.08
CA LYS A 199 15.13 1.18 -23.23
C LYS A 199 14.96 0.48 -21.86
N PRO A 200 14.56 -0.80 -21.83
CA PRO A 200 14.73 -1.59 -20.63
C PRO A 200 16.22 -1.85 -20.39
N TRP A 201 16.59 -2.09 -19.14
CA TRP A 201 17.90 -2.58 -18.73
C TRP A 201 17.68 -3.76 -17.77
N PHE A 202 18.57 -4.75 -17.84
CA PHE A 202 18.53 -6.01 -17.08
C PHE A 202 19.97 -6.41 -16.75
N GLU A 203 20.26 -6.82 -15.52
CA GLU A 203 21.50 -7.55 -15.22
C GLU A 203 21.31 -9.05 -15.50
N GLU A 204 20.25 -9.66 -14.96
CA GLU A 204 19.89 -11.06 -15.20
C GLU A 204 18.44 -11.22 -15.73
N LEU A 205 18.26 -12.03 -16.78
CA LEU A 205 16.95 -12.40 -17.32
C LEU A 205 16.90 -13.91 -17.59
N GLN A 206 16.13 -14.64 -16.80
CA GLN A 206 16.11 -16.11 -16.86
C GLN A 206 15.12 -16.65 -17.91
N ALA A 207 13.90 -16.09 -18.01
CA ALA A 207 12.92 -16.53 -19.00
C ALA A 207 11.94 -15.42 -19.45
N ALA A 208 11.77 -15.27 -20.77
CA ALA A 208 10.66 -14.52 -21.36
C ALA A 208 10.00 -15.44 -22.39
N GLU A 209 8.79 -15.92 -22.09
CA GLU A 209 8.17 -16.98 -22.89
C GLU A 209 7.69 -16.45 -24.25
N ASN A 210 7.31 -15.17 -24.39
CA ASN A 210 6.81 -14.62 -25.65
C ASN A 210 7.11 -13.12 -25.84
N GLY A 211 7.60 -12.75 -27.04
CA GLY A 211 7.59 -11.40 -27.62
C GLY A 211 8.29 -10.26 -26.84
N LEU A 212 9.59 -10.04 -27.09
CA LEU A 212 10.29 -8.80 -26.73
C LEU A 212 10.13 -7.74 -27.83
N ILE A 213 9.46 -6.62 -27.53
CA ILE A 213 9.30 -5.51 -28.48
C ILE A 213 9.92 -4.22 -27.90
N GLY A 214 10.99 -3.73 -28.54
CA GLY A 214 11.52 -2.36 -28.32
C GLY A 214 12.78 -2.18 -27.45
N GLY A 215 13.41 -3.24 -26.96
CA GLY A 215 14.58 -3.13 -26.07
C GLY A 215 15.95 -3.20 -26.77
N LYS A 216 16.88 -2.32 -26.40
CA LYS A 216 18.31 -2.61 -26.52
C LYS A 216 18.70 -3.38 -25.26
N ARG A 217 19.17 -4.64 -25.39
CA ARG A 217 19.88 -5.31 -24.29
C ARG A 217 21.18 -4.57 -24.06
N GLY A 218 21.34 -3.93 -22.92
CA GLY A 218 22.63 -3.41 -22.47
C GLY A 218 23.10 -4.31 -21.35
N PHE A 219 24.00 -5.25 -21.66
CA PHE A 219 24.81 -5.87 -20.61
C PHE A 219 25.73 -4.78 -20.06
N GLY A 220 25.87 -4.68 -18.74
CA GLY A 220 26.81 -3.75 -18.11
C GLY A 220 28.23 -3.96 -18.66
N GLU A 221 28.91 -2.84 -18.97
CA GLU A 221 30.37 -2.79 -19.16
C GLU A 221 31.05 -2.58 -17.81
#